data_AF-A0A7X3A9V8-F1
#
_entry.id   AF-A0A7X3A9V8-F1
#
_cell.length_a   1.000
_cell.length_b   1.000
_cell.length_c   1.000
_cell.angle_alpha   90.00
_cell.angle_beta   90.00
_cell.angle_gamma   90.00
#
_symmetry.space_group_name_H-M   'P 1'
#
loop_
_entity.id
_entity.type
_entity.pdbx_description
1 polymer ?
#
loop_
_entity_poly.entity_id
_entity_poly.type
_entity_poly.pdbx_seq_one_letter_code
_entity_poly.pdbx_strand_id
1 'polypeptide(L)'
;MKRRYCILLVILFFLSIFIIMTLSEDKQDLHWIEKKIIQKDDTFKAIIYTQTKKPYIYVFYKSNSNSIGLGLIEVSGRNQTHIFGTVPIDSNIGFTYGSGESKKLSQYILYGAISNTEITQVLVKGTLSNLVKNNEFYLWFHISEQPFNSTSIMARDRAGVIVFEKEKRSIVRLNKSVLEVNTVSLRFT
;
A
#
# COMPACT_ATOMS: atom_id res chain seq x y z
N MET A 1 37.61 45.86 -13.20
CA MET A 1 36.28 45.26 -13.50
C MET A 1 36.35 43.78 -13.84
N LYS A 2 37.16 43.34 -14.82
CA LYS A 2 37.20 41.94 -15.31
C LYS A 2 37.35 40.84 -14.23
N ARG A 3 38.17 41.07 -13.20
CA ARG A 3 38.43 40.10 -12.11
C ARG A 3 37.19 39.77 -11.25
N ARG A 4 36.28 40.73 -11.08
CA ARG A 4 35.04 40.54 -10.30
C ARG A 4 34.01 39.70 -11.06
N TYR A 5 33.97 39.81 -12.39
CA TYR A 5 33.12 38.98 -13.25
C TYR A 5 33.58 37.52 -13.29
N CYS A 6 34.89 37.26 -13.30
CA CYS A 6 35.40 35.89 -13.26
C CYS A 6 35.04 35.16 -11.96
N ILE A 7 35.12 35.85 -10.82
CA ILE A 7 34.75 35.28 -9.51
C ILE A 7 33.25 34.96 -9.48
N LEU A 8 32.42 35.87 -10.01
CA LEU A 8 30.97 35.68 -10.05
C LEU A 8 30.55 34.49 -10.94
N LEU A 9 31.24 34.30 -12.06
CA LEU A 9 31.05 33.16 -12.97
C LEU A 9 31.43 31.83 -12.31
N VAL A 10 32.54 31.79 -11.57
CA VAL A 10 32.96 30.59 -10.83
C VAL A 10 31.95 30.22 -9.76
N ILE A 11 31.44 31.20 -9.02
CA ILE A 11 30.41 30.96 -7.99
C ILE A 11 29.12 30.42 -8.62
N LEU A 12 28.66 31.01 -9.74
CA LEU A 12 27.49 30.53 -10.49
C LEU A 12 27.67 29.09 -10.98
N PHE A 13 28.87 28.74 -11.45
CA PHE A 13 29.19 27.39 -11.88
C PHE A 13 29.10 26.38 -10.72
N PHE A 14 29.71 26.68 -9.57
CA PHE A 14 29.61 25.81 -8.39
C PHE A 14 28.18 25.72 -7.84
N LEU A 15 27.41 26.82 -7.88
CA LEU A 15 26.01 26.82 -7.49
C LEU A 15 25.18 25.92 -8.42
N SER A 16 25.45 25.95 -9.73
CA SER A 16 24.77 25.09 -10.70
C SER A 16 25.07 23.60 -10.48
N ILE A 17 26.31 23.24 -10.16
CA ILE A 17 26.69 21.87 -9.81
C ILE A 17 25.99 21.42 -8.54
N PHE A 18 25.97 22.28 -7.51
CA PHE A 18 25.30 21.99 -6.24
C PHE A 18 23.80 21.75 -6.45
N ILE A 19 23.14 22.59 -7.27
CA ILE A 19 21.73 22.43 -7.65
C ILE A 19 21.52 21.08 -8.36
N ILE A 20 22.35 20.73 -9.36
CA ILE A 20 22.25 19.45 -10.08
C ILE A 20 22.44 18.24 -9.15
N MET A 21 23.37 18.33 -8.18
CA MET A 21 23.56 17.27 -7.18
C MET A 21 22.35 17.15 -6.24
N THR A 22 21.72 18.25 -5.83
CA THR A 22 20.51 18.21 -4.99
C THR A 22 19.24 17.79 -5.74
N LEU A 23 19.17 18.02 -7.06
CA LEU A 23 18.05 17.58 -7.91
C LEU A 23 18.13 16.12 -8.34
N SER A 24 19.24 15.41 -8.04
CA SER A 24 19.37 13.98 -8.31
C SER A 24 18.65 13.12 -7.25
N GLU A 25 17.47 13.56 -6.80
CA GLU A 25 16.59 12.78 -5.94
C GLU A 25 16.10 11.52 -6.69
N ASP A 26 16.68 10.39 -6.30
CA ASP A 26 16.04 9.09 -6.06
C ASP A 26 15.13 8.53 -7.17
N LYS A 27 15.52 8.66 -8.45
CA LYS A 27 15.04 7.73 -9.48
C LYS A 27 15.75 6.39 -9.31
N GLN A 28 15.34 5.61 -8.31
CA GLN A 28 15.75 4.21 -8.22
C GLN A 28 15.40 3.51 -9.53
N ASP A 29 16.39 2.79 -10.06
CA ASP A 29 16.29 2.09 -11.34
C ASP A 29 15.17 1.04 -11.26
N LEU A 30 14.12 1.21 -12.06
CA LEU A 30 13.00 0.27 -12.17
C LEU A 30 13.53 -1.14 -12.48
N HIS A 31 14.59 -1.27 -13.25
CA HIS A 31 15.19 -2.56 -13.59
C HIS A 31 15.70 -3.30 -12.34
N TRP A 32 16.25 -2.59 -11.36
CA TRP A 32 16.66 -3.18 -10.08
C TRP A 32 15.45 -3.68 -9.26
N ILE A 33 14.34 -2.94 -9.27
CA ILE A 33 13.08 -3.35 -8.62
C ILE A 33 12.56 -4.63 -9.25
N GLU A 34 12.48 -4.68 -10.58
CA GLU A 34 12.01 -5.85 -11.34
C GLU A 34 12.83 -7.09 -10.98
N LYS A 35 14.17 -6.97 -11.02
CA LYS A 35 15.07 -8.07 -10.68
C LYS A 35 14.82 -8.60 -9.27
N LYS A 36 14.56 -7.71 -8.31
CA LYS A 36 14.27 -8.09 -6.91
C LYS A 36 12.94 -8.84 -6.78
N ILE A 37 11.91 -8.43 -7.51
CA ILE A 37 10.62 -9.12 -7.49
C ILE A 37 10.74 -10.48 -8.18
N ILE A 38 11.35 -10.56 -9.36
CA ILE A 38 11.55 -11.83 -10.11
C ILE A 38 12.30 -12.88 -9.29
N GLN A 39 13.26 -12.45 -8.45
CA GLN A 39 13.98 -13.36 -7.54
C GLN A 39 13.09 -14.02 -6.47
N LYS A 40 11.90 -13.48 -6.22
CA LYS A 40 10.96 -13.96 -5.19
C LYS A 40 9.62 -14.45 -5.74
N ASP A 41 9.23 -13.98 -6.92
CA ASP A 41 7.99 -14.33 -7.58
C ASP A 41 8.24 -14.52 -9.08
N ASP A 42 8.20 -15.78 -9.52
CA ASP A 42 8.40 -16.19 -10.92
C ASP A 42 7.19 -15.88 -11.81
N THR A 43 6.06 -15.48 -11.20
CA THR A 43 4.86 -15.05 -11.93
C THR A 43 4.92 -13.58 -12.34
N PHE A 44 5.94 -12.83 -11.94
CA PHE A 44 6.11 -11.43 -12.32
C PHE A 44 6.05 -11.22 -13.84
N LYS A 45 5.30 -10.20 -14.26
CA LYS A 45 5.18 -9.79 -15.66
C LYS A 45 5.62 -8.35 -15.90
N ALA A 46 5.10 -7.40 -15.13
CA ALA A 46 5.41 -5.98 -15.30
C ALA A 46 5.09 -5.19 -14.03
N ILE A 47 5.86 -4.13 -13.74
CA ILE A 47 5.52 -3.18 -12.68
C ILE A 47 4.29 -2.37 -13.09
N ILE A 48 3.31 -2.24 -12.18
CA ILE A 48 2.15 -1.36 -12.32
C ILE A 48 2.46 -0.01 -11.68
N TYR A 49 2.95 -0.03 -10.45
CA TYR A 49 3.19 1.17 -9.66
C TYR A 49 4.18 0.90 -8.53
N THR A 50 4.98 1.91 -8.20
CA THR A 50 5.88 1.89 -7.04
C THR A 50 5.65 3.09 -6.17
N GLN A 51 5.67 2.90 -4.85
CA GLN A 51 5.65 3.99 -3.88
C GLN A 51 6.73 3.77 -2.83
N THR A 52 7.60 4.77 -2.66
CA THR A 52 8.59 4.75 -1.59
C THR A 52 8.00 5.39 -0.33
N LYS A 53 7.86 4.60 0.73
CA LYS A 53 7.55 5.09 2.08
C LYS A 53 8.49 4.38 3.04
N LYS A 54 9.59 5.07 3.38
CA LYS A 54 10.68 4.52 4.20
C LYS A 54 10.11 3.83 5.45
N PRO A 55 10.62 2.62 5.79
CA PRO A 55 11.82 2.00 5.25
C PRO A 55 11.60 1.11 4.01
N TYR A 56 10.42 1.15 3.37
CA TYR A 56 10.06 0.24 2.27
C TYR A 56 9.75 0.96 0.95
N ILE A 57 9.95 0.22 -0.14
CA ILE A 57 9.37 0.49 -1.46
C ILE A 57 8.27 -0.53 -1.65
N TYR A 58 7.06 -0.04 -1.89
CA TYR A 58 5.89 -0.81 -2.22
C TYR A 58 5.86 -0.98 -3.73
N VAL A 59 5.76 -2.22 -4.19
CA VAL A 59 5.76 -2.57 -5.61
C VAL A 59 4.48 -3.32 -5.91
N PHE A 60 3.63 -2.69 -6.72
CA PHE A 60 2.47 -3.33 -7.30
C PHE A 60 2.85 -3.77 -8.71
N TYR A 61 2.63 -5.04 -9.04
CA TYR A 61 3.02 -5.61 -10.33
C TYR A 61 1.92 -6.49 -10.90
N LYS A 62 1.87 -6.60 -12.22
CA LYS A 62 1.02 -7.56 -12.93
C LYS A 62 1.72 -8.91 -12.92
N SER A 63 0.97 -9.97 -12.64
CA SER A 63 1.42 -11.35 -12.76
C SER A 63 1.04 -11.97 -14.11
N ASN A 64 1.60 -13.13 -14.41
CA ASN A 64 1.23 -13.94 -15.57
C ASN A 64 -0.21 -14.47 -15.50
N SER A 65 -0.80 -14.57 -14.31
CA SER A 65 -2.19 -15.02 -14.10
C SER A 65 -3.23 -13.90 -14.16
N ASN A 66 -2.90 -12.75 -14.75
CA ASN A 66 -3.74 -11.55 -14.76
C ASN A 66 -4.19 -11.10 -13.36
N SER A 67 -3.28 -11.13 -12.40
CA SER A 67 -3.50 -10.63 -11.04
C SER A 67 -2.52 -9.50 -10.70
N ILE A 68 -2.88 -8.69 -9.71
CA ILE A 68 -2.01 -7.68 -9.10
C ILE A 68 -1.27 -8.36 -7.95
N GLY A 69 0.06 -8.43 -8.03
CA GLY A 69 0.93 -8.81 -6.91
C GLY A 69 1.38 -7.60 -6.09
N LEU A 70 1.67 -7.86 -4.81
CA LEU A 70 2.23 -6.88 -3.89
C LEU A 70 3.58 -7.36 -3.33
N GLY A 71 4.62 -6.59 -3.63
CA GLY A 71 5.96 -6.76 -3.07
C GLY A 71 6.37 -5.58 -2.20
N LEU A 72 7.14 -5.83 -1.15
CA LEU A 72 7.82 -4.81 -0.35
C LEU A 72 9.32 -5.04 -0.40
N ILE A 73 10.07 -4.00 -0.74
CA ILE A 73 11.54 -4.03 -0.75
C ILE A 73 12.06 -3.09 0.33
N GLU A 74 12.91 -3.60 1.23
CA GLU A 74 13.60 -2.78 2.21
C GLU A 74 14.59 -1.85 1.52
N VAL A 75 14.51 -0.55 1.82
CA VAL A 75 15.47 0.48 1.35
C VAL A 75 16.80 0.38 2.12
N SER A 76 16.78 -0.23 3.30
CA SER A 76 17.98 -0.39 4.15
C SER A 76 18.91 -1.49 3.62
N GLY A 77 20.18 -1.45 4.01
CA GLY A 77 21.28 -2.25 3.43
C GLY A 77 21.15 -3.78 3.42
N ARG A 78 20.08 -4.36 3.98
CA ARG A 78 19.73 -5.78 3.81
C ARG A 78 18.98 -6.07 2.50
N ASN A 79 18.33 -5.06 1.91
CA ASN A 79 17.61 -5.13 0.63
C ASN A 79 16.74 -6.40 0.49
N GLN A 80 16.02 -6.75 1.56
CA GLN A 80 15.12 -7.90 1.59
C GLN A 80 13.85 -7.58 0.81
N THR A 81 13.32 -8.60 0.14
CA THR A 81 12.08 -8.53 -0.63
C THR A 81 11.07 -9.50 -0.04
N HIS A 82 9.88 -8.98 0.24
CA HIS A 82 8.76 -9.71 0.84
C HIS A 82 7.56 -9.66 -0.13
N ILE A 83 7.01 -10.83 -0.48
CA ILE A 83 5.85 -10.94 -1.37
C ILE A 83 4.62 -11.29 -0.53
N PHE A 84 3.54 -10.53 -0.71
CA PHE A 84 2.31 -10.65 0.09
C PHE A 84 1.21 -11.44 -0.62
N GLY A 85 1.45 -11.88 -1.86
CA GLY A 85 0.51 -12.62 -2.69
C GLY A 85 -0.07 -11.76 -3.81
N THR A 86 -1.16 -12.25 -4.41
CA THR A 86 -1.79 -11.59 -5.56
C THR A 86 -3.31 -11.52 -5.43
N VAL A 87 -3.93 -10.56 -6.12
CA VAL A 87 -5.38 -10.35 -6.20
C VAL A 87 -5.79 -10.32 -7.68
N PRO A 88 -6.81 -11.08 -8.10
CA PRO A 88 -7.30 -11.04 -9.48
C PRO A 88 -7.63 -9.62 -9.93
N ILE A 89 -7.34 -9.28 -11.19
CA ILE A 89 -7.77 -8.01 -11.78
C ILE A 89 -9.28 -8.06 -12.08
N ASP A 90 -9.75 -9.20 -12.57
CA ASP A 90 -11.12 -9.36 -13.05
C ASP A 90 -12.07 -9.80 -11.93
N SER A 91 -13.27 -9.22 -11.92
CA SER A 91 -14.41 -9.70 -11.14
C SER A 91 -15.73 -9.33 -11.78
N ASN A 92 -16.79 -10.05 -11.44
CA ASN A 92 -18.14 -9.81 -11.96
C ASN A 92 -18.66 -8.39 -11.66
N ILE A 93 -18.19 -7.77 -10.58
CA ILE A 93 -18.60 -6.42 -10.16
C ILE A 93 -17.60 -5.34 -10.60
N GLY A 94 -16.51 -5.72 -11.26
CA GLY A 94 -15.42 -4.83 -11.66
C GLY A 94 -14.70 -4.16 -10.49
N PHE A 95 -14.70 -4.79 -9.33
CA PHE A 95 -13.98 -4.38 -8.12
C PHE A 95 -13.38 -5.62 -7.45
N THR A 96 -12.09 -5.58 -7.12
CA THR A 96 -11.40 -6.64 -6.37
C THR A 96 -10.65 -6.06 -5.20
N TYR A 97 -10.38 -6.91 -4.20
CA TYR A 97 -9.58 -6.52 -3.05
C TYR A 97 -8.90 -7.73 -2.42
N GLY A 98 -7.72 -7.49 -1.85
CA GLY A 98 -7.02 -8.40 -0.97
C GLY A 98 -6.24 -7.63 0.08
N SER A 99 -5.56 -8.37 0.95
CA SER A 99 -4.74 -7.79 2.02
C SER A 99 -3.31 -8.32 1.97
N GLY A 100 -2.37 -7.43 2.23
CA GLY A 100 -0.99 -7.75 2.54
C GLY A 100 -0.69 -7.29 3.96
N GLU A 101 -0.71 -8.22 4.92
CA GLU A 101 -0.50 -7.90 6.34
C GLU A 101 0.68 -8.70 6.90
N SER A 102 1.61 -8.01 7.56
CA SER A 102 2.71 -8.62 8.30
C SER A 102 2.96 -7.89 9.60
N LYS A 103 2.66 -8.55 10.72
CA LYS A 103 2.98 -8.06 12.06
C LYS A 103 4.50 -7.91 12.26
N LYS A 104 5.31 -8.79 11.66
CA LYS A 104 6.77 -8.76 11.76
C LYS A 104 7.35 -7.49 11.11
N LEU A 105 6.74 -7.03 10.03
CA LEU A 105 7.19 -5.85 9.29
C LEU A 105 6.42 -4.57 9.68
N SER A 106 5.39 -4.69 10.53
CA SER A 106 4.41 -3.65 10.84
C SER A 106 3.78 -3.03 9.59
N GLN A 107 3.40 -3.89 8.63
CA GLN A 107 2.86 -3.48 7.34
C GLN A 107 1.44 -4.00 7.17
N TYR A 108 0.50 -3.11 6.84
CA TYR A 108 -0.91 -3.43 6.67
C TYR A 108 -1.44 -2.72 5.43
N ILE A 109 -1.62 -3.46 4.33
CA ILE A 109 -2.03 -2.92 3.04
C ILE A 109 -3.32 -3.60 2.59
N LEU A 110 -4.28 -2.82 2.12
CA LEU A 110 -5.38 -3.29 1.28
C LEU A 110 -5.15 -2.81 -0.14
N TYR A 111 -5.43 -3.65 -1.12
CA TYR A 111 -5.22 -3.31 -2.52
C TYR A 111 -6.08 -4.16 -3.44
N GLY A 112 -6.28 -3.69 -4.66
CA GLY A 112 -6.98 -4.44 -5.70
C GLY A 112 -7.14 -3.65 -6.99
N ALA A 113 -8.02 -4.15 -7.86
CA ALA A 113 -8.30 -3.56 -9.15
C ALA A 113 -9.72 -2.99 -9.21
N ILE A 114 -9.89 -1.97 -10.05
CA ILE A 114 -11.19 -1.44 -10.46
C ILE A 114 -11.24 -1.46 -11.97
N SER A 115 -12.09 -2.32 -12.53
CA SER A 115 -12.41 -2.35 -13.96
C SER A 115 -13.79 -1.76 -14.26
N ASN A 116 -14.67 -1.64 -13.25
CA ASN A 116 -15.92 -0.89 -13.39
C ASN A 116 -15.63 0.63 -13.42
N THR A 117 -15.83 1.25 -14.58
CA THR A 117 -15.56 2.68 -14.82
C THR A 117 -16.47 3.63 -14.06
N GLU A 118 -17.58 3.15 -13.50
CA GLU A 118 -18.49 3.96 -12.67
C GLU A 118 -17.87 4.25 -11.30
N ILE A 119 -17.04 3.35 -10.77
CA ILE A 119 -16.38 3.51 -9.48
C ILE A 119 -15.29 4.57 -9.60
N THR A 120 -15.43 5.65 -8.85
CA THR A 120 -14.47 6.78 -8.85
C THR A 120 -13.78 6.98 -7.51
N GLN A 121 -14.25 6.34 -6.44
CA GLN A 121 -13.69 6.48 -5.09
C GLN A 121 -13.68 5.14 -4.36
N VAL A 122 -12.64 4.91 -3.55
CA VAL A 122 -12.57 3.79 -2.60
C VAL A 122 -12.25 4.34 -1.22
N LEU A 123 -13.09 4.06 -0.24
CA LEU A 123 -12.89 4.45 1.15
C LEU A 123 -12.59 3.22 2.00
N VAL A 124 -11.53 3.29 2.80
CA VAL A 124 -11.20 2.31 3.82
C VAL A 124 -11.35 2.97 5.17
N LYS A 125 -12.27 2.47 6.00
CA LYS A 125 -12.64 3.09 7.30
C LYS A 125 -13.00 4.59 7.16
N GLY A 126 -13.64 4.96 6.05
CA GLY A 126 -14.00 6.36 5.75
C GLY A 126 -12.85 7.22 5.22
N THR A 127 -11.62 6.69 5.12
CA THR A 127 -10.47 7.40 4.53
C THR A 127 -10.34 7.06 3.05
N LEU A 128 -10.18 8.08 2.21
CA LEU A 128 -9.98 7.91 0.77
C LEU A 128 -8.68 7.13 0.49
N SER A 129 -8.77 6.15 -0.40
CA SER A 129 -7.65 5.32 -0.85
C SER A 129 -6.98 5.93 -2.07
N ASN A 130 -5.76 5.49 -2.37
CA ASN A 130 -5.05 5.92 -3.57
C ASN A 130 -5.63 5.19 -4.80
N LEU A 131 -5.72 5.91 -5.92
CA LEU A 131 -6.10 5.37 -7.22
C LEU A 131 -5.00 5.68 -8.24
N VAL A 132 -4.53 4.65 -8.93
CA VAL A 132 -3.52 4.76 -9.98
C VAL A 132 -4.08 4.16 -11.26
N LYS A 133 -4.22 4.99 -12.29
CA LYS A 133 -4.70 4.55 -13.60
C LYS A 133 -3.65 3.69 -14.28
N ASN A 134 -4.04 2.48 -14.66
CA ASN A 134 -3.32 1.65 -15.62
C ASN A 134 -4.11 1.66 -16.95
N ASN A 135 -3.54 1.12 -18.02
CA ASN A 135 -4.17 1.11 -19.34
C ASN A 135 -5.50 0.32 -19.35
N GLU A 136 -5.60 -0.72 -18.52
CA GLU A 136 -6.72 -1.68 -18.54
C GLU A 136 -7.66 -1.55 -17.32
N PHE A 137 -7.18 -0.99 -16.20
CA PHE A 137 -7.91 -0.90 -14.93
C PHE A 137 -7.34 0.22 -14.06
N TYR A 138 -7.96 0.53 -12.92
CA TYR A 138 -7.33 1.32 -11.86
C TYR A 138 -6.81 0.40 -10.75
N LEU A 139 -5.53 0.52 -10.41
CA LEU A 139 -5.03 0.01 -9.14
C LEU A 139 -5.59 0.90 -8.03
N TRP A 140 -6.13 0.29 -6.98
CA TRP A 140 -6.42 1.01 -5.75
C TRP A 140 -5.68 0.38 -4.58
N PHE A 141 -5.25 1.21 -3.63
CA PHE A 141 -4.60 0.71 -2.42
C PHE A 141 -4.70 1.68 -1.23
N HIS A 142 -4.62 1.10 -0.04
CA HIS A 142 -4.62 1.80 1.24
C HIS A 142 -3.57 1.18 2.17
N ILE A 143 -2.62 2.00 2.63
CA ILE A 143 -1.57 1.59 3.56
C ILE A 143 -1.95 2.14 4.94
N SER A 144 -2.13 1.26 5.91
CA SER A 144 -2.45 1.63 7.29
C SER A 144 -1.25 1.46 8.22
N GLU A 145 -1.19 2.29 9.25
CA GLU A 145 -0.20 2.19 10.33
C GLU A 145 -0.60 1.12 11.37
N GLN A 146 -1.86 0.69 11.35
CA GLN A 146 -2.41 -0.26 12.30
C GLN A 146 -3.01 -1.48 11.57
N PRO A 147 -3.02 -2.66 12.22
CA PRO A 147 -3.72 -3.82 11.69
C PRO A 147 -5.18 -3.52 11.38
N PHE A 148 -5.71 -4.18 10.36
CA PHE A 148 -7.12 -4.12 10.03
C PHE A 148 -7.95 -5.03 10.95
N ASN A 149 -8.00 -4.71 12.25
CA ASN A 149 -8.81 -5.44 13.23
C ASN A 149 -10.31 -5.40 12.85
N SER A 150 -10.78 -4.25 12.40
CA SER A 150 -12.03 -4.10 11.66
C SER A 150 -11.72 -3.47 10.31
N THR A 151 -12.49 -3.80 9.28
CA THR A 151 -12.32 -3.21 7.95
C THR A 151 -13.69 -2.87 7.40
N SER A 152 -13.88 -1.61 7.01
CA SER A 152 -14.99 -1.20 6.15
C SER A 152 -14.36 -0.71 4.84
N ILE A 153 -14.72 -1.35 3.73
CA ILE A 153 -14.33 -0.95 2.38
C ILE A 153 -15.61 -0.51 1.67
N MET A 154 -15.63 0.71 1.16
CA MET A 154 -16.72 1.23 0.34
C MET A 154 -16.15 1.69 -1.00
N ALA A 155 -16.73 1.25 -2.11
CA ALA A 155 -16.47 1.81 -3.42
C ALA A 155 -17.67 2.66 -3.85
N ARG A 156 -17.43 3.89 -4.32
CA ARG A 156 -18.49 4.82 -4.70
C ARG A 156 -18.35 5.30 -6.14
N ASP A 157 -19.49 5.59 -6.75
CA ASP A 157 -19.55 6.22 -8.06
C ASP A 157 -19.29 7.74 -7.99
N ARG A 158 -19.39 8.41 -9.14
CA ARG A 158 -19.22 9.87 -9.24
C ARG A 158 -20.30 10.66 -8.49
N ALA A 159 -21.49 10.11 -8.31
CA ALA A 159 -22.58 10.71 -7.54
C ALA A 159 -22.46 10.45 -6.03
N GLY A 160 -21.48 9.64 -5.61
CA GLY A 160 -21.28 9.24 -4.22
C GLY A 160 -22.13 8.04 -3.78
N VAL A 161 -22.83 7.38 -4.72
CA VAL A 161 -23.61 6.18 -4.46
C VAL A 161 -22.67 5.01 -4.22
N ILE A 162 -22.99 4.16 -3.24
CA ILE A 162 -22.20 2.98 -2.91
C ILE A 162 -22.47 1.90 -3.96
N VAL A 163 -21.43 1.53 -4.70
CA VAL A 163 -21.44 0.44 -5.70
C VAL A 163 -20.98 -0.88 -5.07
N PHE A 164 -20.11 -0.80 -4.07
CA PHE A 164 -19.63 -1.95 -3.33
C PHE A 164 -19.42 -1.58 -1.86
N GLU A 165 -19.80 -2.49 -0.96
CA GLU A 165 -19.52 -2.37 0.45
C GLU A 165 -19.12 -3.72 1.05
N LYS A 166 -18.09 -3.69 1.90
CA LYS A 166 -17.68 -4.82 2.71
C LYS A 166 -17.34 -4.37 4.12
N GLU A 167 -18.02 -4.97 5.10
CA GLU A 167 -17.68 -4.82 6.51
C GLU A 167 -17.12 -6.14 7.07
N LYS A 168 -15.98 -6.08 7.75
CA LYS A 168 -15.40 -7.16 8.54
C LYS A 168 -15.30 -6.70 9.99
N ARG A 169 -16.03 -7.37 10.88
CA ARG A 169 -16.00 -7.13 12.34
C ARG A 169 -15.09 -8.15 13.02
N SER A 170 -14.25 -7.70 13.96
CA SER A 170 -13.54 -8.61 14.88
C SER A 170 -14.53 -9.17 15.90
N ILE A 171 -14.71 -10.50 15.93
CA ILE A 171 -15.40 -11.15 17.04
C ILE A 171 -14.38 -11.29 18.17
N VAL A 172 -14.42 -10.38 19.14
CA VAL A 172 -13.75 -10.58 20.42
C VAL A 172 -14.58 -11.62 21.18
N ARG A 173 -14.11 -12.88 21.23
CA ARG A 173 -14.63 -13.85 22.19
C ARG A 173 -14.26 -13.37 23.59
N LEU A 174 -15.19 -12.70 24.28
CA LEU A 174 -15.10 -12.50 25.72
C LEU A 174 -15.20 -13.89 26.38
N ASN A 175 -14.08 -14.40 26.89
CA ASN A 175 -14.09 -15.56 27.79
C ASN A 175 -14.94 -15.19 29.02
N LYS A 176 -16.14 -15.76 29.09
CA LYS A 176 -16.98 -15.80 30.29
C LYS A 176 -16.29 -16.73 31.30
N SER A 177 -15.38 -16.21 32.10
CA SER A 177 -14.81 -16.95 33.24
C SER A 177 -14.32 -16.01 34.34
N VAL A 178 -15.16 -15.07 34.78
CA VAL A 178 -15.05 -14.45 36.11
C VAL A 178 -16.46 -14.05 36.53
N LEU A 179 -17.18 -14.96 37.18
CA LEU A 179 -18.31 -14.67 38.07
C LEU A 179 -18.40 -15.84 39.06
N GLU A 180 -17.32 -16.08 39.79
CA GLU A 180 -17.44 -16.63 41.15
C GLU A 180 -17.66 -15.44 42.07
N VAL A 181 -18.92 -15.05 42.25
CA VAL A 181 -19.31 -14.25 43.41
C VAL A 181 -19.72 -15.25 44.47
N ASN A 182 -18.81 -15.45 45.41
CA ASN A 182 -19.10 -16.02 46.72
C ASN A 182 -20.23 -15.20 47.37
N THR A 183 -21.41 -15.79 47.48
CA THR A 183 -22.40 -15.42 48.49
C THR A 183 -22.73 -16.65 49.32
N VAL A 184 -21.90 -16.87 50.34
CA VAL A 184 -22.25 -17.61 51.55
C VAL A 184 -22.97 -16.63 52.48
N SER A 185 -23.97 -17.14 53.24
CA SER A 185 -24.67 -16.55 54.41
C SER A 185 -26.06 -15.97 54.09
N LEU A 186 -27.17 -16.26 54.79
CA LEU A 186 -27.51 -17.09 55.97
C LEU A 186 -29.06 -17.23 55.99
N ARG A 187 -29.55 -18.29 56.67
CA ARG A 187 -30.86 -18.62 57.31
C ARG A 187 -32.00 -17.56 57.31
N PHE A 188 -33.29 -17.86 57.40
CA PHE A 188 -34.09 -18.71 58.31
C PHE A 188 -35.48 -18.93 57.64
N THR A 189 -36.14 -20.08 57.74
CA THR A 189 -37.04 -20.50 58.84
C THR A 189 -37.43 -21.95 58.65
#